data_AF-A0A8S3GDH9-F1
#
_entry.id   AF-A0A8S3GDH9-F1
#
_cell.length_a   1.000
_cell.length_b   1.000
_cell.length_c   1.000
_cell.angle_alpha   90.00
_cell.angle_beta   90.00
_cell.angle_gamma   90.00
#
_symmetry.space_group_name_H-M   'P 1'
#
loop_
_entity.id
_entity.type
_entity.pdbx_description
1 polymer ?
#
loop_
_entity_poly.entity_id
_entity_poly.type
_entity_poly.pdbx_seq_one_letter_code
_entity_poly.pdbx_strand_id
1 'polypeptide(L)'
;FCLGSKYSRSEDIAYVFDRAIQREQQYKQYRMNTRCVVFLDEASLPDEKKMILKVLHPYLDECKVSFIAVANKSFDAANSNRMICIYRSRPSEFDQKILAYGCLGLDIKTEEQMIDSHIGGIVQGLCQGYREVLMSPDIPPIFHDRDFIYMLRELRFELTK
;
A
#
# COMPACT_ATOMS: atom_id res chain seq x y z
N PHE A 1 11.63 -9.95 3.20
CA PHE A 1 10.17 -9.98 3.07
C PHE A 1 9.63 -10.75 4.25
N CYS A 2 8.79 -10.12 5.06
CA CYS A 2 8.09 -10.74 6.17
C CYS A 2 6.59 -10.49 5.96
N LEU A 3 5.79 -11.53 6.11
CA LEU A 3 4.33 -11.42 6.06
C LEU A 3 3.82 -11.37 7.50
N GLY A 4 3.15 -10.28 7.86
CA GLY A 4 2.38 -10.19 9.08
C GLY A 4 1.18 -11.11 8.98
N SER A 5 1.05 -12.07 9.91
CA SER A 5 -0.10 -12.95 10.01
C SER A 5 -0.51 -13.05 11.47
N LYS A 6 -1.73 -13.53 11.75
CA LYS A 6 -2.20 -13.79 13.12
C LYS A 6 -1.33 -14.80 13.88
N TYR A 7 -0.53 -15.58 13.16
CA TYR A 7 0.34 -16.64 13.67
C TYR A 7 1.82 -16.26 13.65
N SER A 8 2.17 -15.09 13.11
CA SER A 8 3.57 -14.66 13.04
C SER A 8 4.14 -14.55 14.44
N ARG A 9 5.34 -15.09 14.63
CA ARG A 9 6.00 -15.06 15.92
C ARG A 9 7.10 -14.00 15.92
N SER A 10 7.49 -13.55 17.10
CA SER A 10 8.57 -12.57 17.25
C SER A 10 9.90 -13.11 16.70
N GLU A 11 10.13 -14.42 16.79
CA GLU A 11 11.34 -15.06 16.28
C GLU A 11 11.42 -15.00 14.74
N ASP A 12 10.28 -15.09 14.05
CA ASP A 12 10.24 -15.00 12.58
C ASP A 12 10.67 -13.61 12.09
N ILE A 13 10.23 -12.56 12.80
CA ILE A 13 10.59 -11.18 12.51
C ILE A 13 12.08 -10.97 12.79
N ALA A 14 12.55 -11.37 13.97
CA ALA A 14 13.96 -11.28 14.35
C ALA A 14 14.86 -11.97 13.32
N TYR A 15 14.51 -13.19 12.91
CA TYR A 15 15.25 -13.95 11.91
C TYR A 15 15.37 -13.20 10.57
N VAL A 16 14.29 -12.56 10.11
CA VAL A 16 14.32 -11.78 8.86
C VAL A 16 15.24 -10.55 9.01
N PHE A 17 15.20 -9.87 10.15
CA PHE A 17 16.09 -8.73 10.43
C PHE A 17 17.56 -9.16 10.50
N ASP A 18 17.89 -10.20 11.24
CA ASP A 18 19.25 -10.69 11.40
C ASP A 18 19.85 -11.09 10.04
N ARG A 19 19.07 -11.80 9.21
CA ARG A 19 19.50 -12.13 7.84
C ARG A 19 19.71 -10.90 6.95
N ALA A 20 18.86 -9.88 7.09
CA ALA A 20 19.02 -8.63 6.35
C ALA A 20 20.28 -7.87 6.80
N ILE A 21 20.55 -7.82 8.10
CA ILE A 21 21.74 -7.17 8.67
C ILE A 21 23.02 -7.86 8.19
N GLN A 22 23.06 -9.20 8.24
CA GLN A 22 24.19 -9.97 7.73
C GLN A 22 24.44 -9.68 6.24
N ARG A 23 23.38 -9.62 5.43
CA ARG A 23 23.49 -9.31 4.00
C ARG A 23 23.95 -7.87 3.73
N GLU A 24 23.46 -6.91 4.50
CA GLU A 24 23.91 -5.51 4.43
C GLU A 24 25.41 -5.38 4.76
N GLN A 25 25.88 -6.13 5.77
CA GLN A 25 27.30 -6.17 6.12
C GLN A 25 28.15 -6.77 4.99
N GLN A 26 27.70 -7.85 4.35
CA GLN A 26 28.36 -8.44 3.19
C GLN A 26 28.45 -7.43 2.03
N TYR A 27 27.35 -6.74 1.70
CA TYR A 27 27.35 -5.72 0.64
C TYR A 27 28.31 -4.57 0.93
N LYS A 28 28.39 -4.11 2.19
CA LYS A 28 29.39 -3.12 2.60
C LYS A 28 30.82 -3.64 2.45
N GLN A 29 31.08 -4.89 2.85
CA GLN A 29 32.40 -5.50 2.74
C GLN A 29 32.87 -5.61 1.27
N TYR A 30 31.96 -6.02 0.37
CA TYR A 30 32.24 -6.12 -1.07
C TYR A 30 32.08 -4.78 -1.82
N ARG A 31 31.85 -3.66 -1.12
CA ARG A 31 31.62 -2.32 -1.70
C ARG A 31 30.53 -2.30 -2.79
N MET A 32 29.48 -3.10 -2.62
CA MET A 32 28.34 -3.10 -3.53
C MET A 32 27.48 -1.87 -3.27
N ASN A 33 27.02 -1.22 -4.35
CA ASN A 33 26.06 -0.11 -4.25
C ASN A 33 24.62 -0.63 -4.14
N THR A 34 24.34 -1.38 -3.07
CA THR A 34 23.03 -2.00 -2.83
C THR A 34 22.71 -1.93 -1.34
N ARG A 35 21.43 -1.72 -1.02
CA ARG A 35 20.94 -1.64 0.36
C ARG A 35 19.90 -2.71 0.62
N CYS A 36 19.98 -3.33 1.80
CA CYS A 36 18.96 -4.24 2.27
C CYS A 36 17.80 -3.46 2.91
N VAL A 37 16.59 -3.81 2.50
CA VAL A 37 15.35 -3.29 3.08
C VAL A 37 14.54 -4.46 3.62
N VAL A 38 14.17 -4.39 4.90
CA VAL A 38 13.17 -5.28 5.48
C VAL A 38 11.80 -4.68 5.20
N PHE A 39 11.00 -5.42 4.42
CA PHE A 39 9.60 -5.09 4.14
C PHE A 39 8.69 -6.01 4.93
N LEU A 40 7.82 -5.43 5.75
CA LEU A 40 6.77 -6.10 6.52
C LEU A 40 5.40 -5.72 5.96
N ASP A 41 4.77 -6.67 5.28
CA ASP A 41 3.39 -6.51 4.81
C ASP A 41 2.40 -6.94 5.89
N GLU A 42 1.20 -6.38 5.86
CA GLU A 42 0.11 -6.69 6.81
C GLU A 42 0.53 -6.60 8.30
N ALA A 43 1.37 -5.61 8.64
CA ALA A 43 2.02 -5.49 9.95
C ALA A 43 1.06 -5.32 11.15
N SER A 44 -0.22 -5.04 10.89
CA SER A 44 -1.27 -4.86 11.91
C SER A 44 -2.13 -6.11 12.15
N LEU A 45 -1.88 -7.22 11.43
CA LEU A 45 -2.57 -8.49 11.66
C LEU A 45 -2.16 -9.25 12.92
N PRO A 46 -0.89 -9.20 13.39
CA PRO A 46 -0.50 -9.80 14.66
C PRO A 46 -1.34 -9.24 15.82
N ASP A 47 -1.76 -10.13 16.73
CA ASP A 47 -2.55 -9.74 17.91
C ASP A 47 -1.72 -8.84 18.84
N GLU A 48 -2.18 -7.61 19.08
CA GLU A 48 -1.52 -6.64 19.97
C GLU A 48 -1.28 -7.20 21.37
N LYS A 49 -2.18 -8.06 21.88
CA LYS A 49 -2.02 -8.70 23.19
C LYS A 49 -0.78 -9.58 23.27
N LYS A 50 -0.34 -10.14 22.14
CA LYS A 50 0.87 -10.96 22.05
C LYS A 50 2.14 -10.12 21.94
N MET A 51 2.02 -8.79 21.78
CA MET A 51 3.14 -7.85 21.75
C MET A 51 4.24 -8.23 20.74
N ILE A 52 3.87 -8.90 19.65
CA ILE A 52 4.80 -9.52 18.70
C ILE A 52 5.78 -8.49 18.13
N LEU A 53 5.30 -7.26 17.91
CA LEU A 53 6.07 -6.17 17.33
C LEU A 53 7.08 -5.53 18.29
N LYS A 54 7.06 -5.82 19.60
CA LYS A 54 8.09 -5.31 20.53
C LYS A 54 9.49 -5.77 20.16
N VAL A 55 9.60 -6.89 19.45
CA VAL A 55 10.86 -7.39 18.90
C VAL A 55 11.51 -6.39 17.93
N LEU A 56 10.73 -5.49 17.32
CA LEU A 56 11.24 -4.47 16.40
C LEU A 56 12.05 -3.39 17.10
N HIS A 57 11.76 -3.08 18.37
CA HIS A 57 12.37 -1.96 19.08
C HIS A 57 13.91 -1.92 18.98
N PRO A 58 14.66 -2.99 19.32
CA PRO A 58 16.12 -2.96 19.19
C PRO A 58 16.59 -2.75 17.74
N TYR A 59 15.90 -3.35 16.77
CA TYR A 59 16.27 -3.21 15.36
C TYR A 59 16.01 -1.81 14.81
N LEU A 60 14.91 -1.17 15.24
CA LEU A 60 14.58 0.20 14.86
C LEU A 60 15.41 1.24 15.61
N ASP A 61 15.84 0.95 16.83
CA ASP A 61 16.73 1.85 17.58
C ASP A 61 18.15 1.84 16.99
N GLU A 62 18.67 0.68 16.58
CA GLU A 62 20.00 0.56 15.97
C GLU A 62 20.06 0.96 14.49
N CYS A 63 18.93 0.88 13.77
CA CYS A 63 18.81 1.25 12.35
C CYS A 63 19.89 0.65 11.42
N LYS A 64 20.32 -0.60 11.67
CA LYS A 64 21.37 -1.26 10.87
C LYS A 64 20.96 -1.55 9.42
N VAL A 65 19.65 -1.70 9.19
CA VAL A 65 19.03 -1.91 7.87
C VAL A 65 17.78 -1.05 7.75
N SER A 66 17.43 -0.65 6.54
CA SER A 66 16.19 0.09 6.29
C SER A 66 14.97 -0.80 6.52
N PHE A 67 13.90 -0.22 7.04
CA PHE A 67 12.65 -0.92 7.32
C PHE A 67 11.46 -0.17 6.74
N ILE A 68 10.55 -0.90 6.11
CA ILE A 68 9.28 -0.39 5.60
C ILE A 68 8.18 -1.35 6.06
N ALA A 69 7.12 -0.81 6.64
CA ALA A 69 5.94 -1.59 7.01
C ALA A 69 4.68 -0.99 6.39
N VAL A 70 3.78 -1.87 5.95
CA VAL A 70 2.43 -1.51 5.49
C VAL A 70 1.43 -2.13 6.44
N ALA A 71 0.48 -1.32 6.91
CA ALA A 71 -0.51 -1.71 7.90
C ALA A 71 -1.85 -1.04 7.59
N ASN A 72 -2.94 -1.78 7.85
CA ASN A 72 -4.31 -1.26 7.73
C ASN A 72 -4.80 -0.56 9.01
N LYS A 73 -4.07 -0.72 10.11
CA LYS A 73 -4.30 -0.02 11.37
C LYS A 73 -3.04 0.70 11.79
N SER A 74 -3.21 1.78 12.55
CA SER A 74 -2.11 2.53 13.14
C SER A 74 -1.30 1.63 14.08
N PHE A 75 0.01 1.83 14.10
CA PHE A 75 0.87 1.25 15.11
C PHE A 75 0.65 1.91 16.47
N ASP A 76 1.03 1.21 17.53
CA ASP A 76 1.09 1.81 18.86
C ASP A 76 2.14 2.92 18.92
N ALA A 77 2.03 3.80 19.93
CA ALA A 77 2.94 4.92 20.11
C ALA A 77 4.41 4.48 20.24
N ALA A 78 4.65 3.31 20.84
CA ALA A 78 5.99 2.79 21.06
C ALA A 78 6.72 2.48 19.74
N ASN A 79 6.03 1.88 18.78
CA ASN A 79 6.58 1.64 17.45
C ASN A 79 6.55 2.91 16.59
N SER A 80 5.44 3.68 16.60
CA SER A 80 5.29 4.85 15.72
C SER A 80 6.33 5.94 16.00
N ASN A 81 6.77 6.10 17.26
CA ASN A 81 7.81 7.08 17.62
C ASN A 81 9.18 6.79 16.98
N ARG A 82 9.39 5.57 16.45
CA ARG A 82 10.62 5.14 15.78
C ARG A 82 10.52 5.14 14.25
N MET A 83 9.36 5.55 13.72
CA MET A 83 9.03 5.42 12.30
C MET A 83 8.43 6.70 11.75
N ILE A 84 8.70 6.98 10.47
CA ILE A 84 7.92 7.97 9.72
C ILE A 84 6.61 7.29 9.32
N CYS A 85 5.51 7.72 9.92
CA CYS A 85 4.19 7.17 9.65
C CYS A 85 3.47 8.01 8.58
N ILE A 86 3.19 7.39 7.43
CA ILE A 86 2.42 8.01 6.35
C ILE A 86 1.01 7.40 6.37
N TYR A 87 0.01 8.27 6.54
CA TYR A 87 -1.39 7.88 6.52
C TYR A 87 -2.00 8.20 5.16
N ARG A 88 -2.75 7.25 4.61
CA ARG A 88 -3.51 7.42 3.37
C ARG A 88 -4.99 7.32 3.70
N SER A 89 -5.72 8.41 3.47
CA SER A 89 -7.18 8.39 3.48
C SER A 89 -7.70 7.67 2.24
N ARG A 90 -9.02 7.41 2.22
CA ARG A 90 -9.71 6.99 1.00
C ARG A 90 -9.50 8.03 -0.11
N PRO A 91 -9.38 7.62 -1.38
CA PRO A 91 -9.25 8.54 -2.50
C PRO A 91 -10.41 9.54 -2.58
N SER A 92 -10.11 10.81 -2.83
CA SER A 92 -11.15 11.80 -3.12
C SER A 92 -11.81 11.55 -4.49
N GLU A 93 -12.88 12.28 -4.82
CA GLU A 93 -13.50 12.24 -6.15
C GLU A 93 -12.49 12.52 -7.25
N PHE A 94 -11.66 13.52 -7.01
CA PHE A 94 -10.64 13.97 -7.94
C PHE A 94 -9.52 12.93 -8.08
N ASP A 95 -9.03 12.37 -6.97
CA ASP A 95 -8.02 11.30 -7.01
C ASP A 95 -8.51 10.09 -7.79
N GLN A 96 -9.79 9.72 -7.61
CA GLN A 96 -10.39 8.60 -8.31
C GLN A 96 -10.52 8.85 -9.82
N LYS A 97 -10.86 10.09 -10.23
CA LYS A 97 -10.83 10.47 -11.64
C LYS A 97 -9.42 10.36 -12.21
N ILE A 98 -8.41 10.93 -11.56
CA ILE A 98 -7.00 10.82 -11.98
C ILE A 98 -6.59 9.35 -12.13
N LEU A 99 -6.92 8.52 -11.13
CA LEU A 99 -6.67 7.08 -11.18
C LEU A 99 -7.33 6.44 -12.39
N ALA A 100 -8.59 6.80 -12.69
CA ALA A 100 -9.34 6.23 -13.79
C ALA A 100 -8.73 6.56 -15.15
N TYR A 101 -8.40 7.83 -15.38
CA TYR A 101 -7.67 8.27 -16.58
C TYR A 101 -6.34 7.52 -16.74
N GLY A 102 -5.56 7.39 -15.67
CA GLY A 102 -4.29 6.66 -15.69
C GLY A 102 -4.46 5.18 -16.01
N CYS A 103 -5.49 4.53 -15.46
CA CYS A 103 -5.80 3.13 -15.76
C CYS A 103 -6.24 2.92 -17.21
N LEU A 104 -7.02 3.87 -17.75
CA LEU A 104 -7.49 3.87 -19.13
C LEU A 104 -6.41 4.26 -20.15
N GLY A 105 -5.24 4.72 -19.69
CA GLY A 105 -4.14 5.16 -20.56
C GLY A 105 -4.45 6.46 -21.30
N LEU A 106 -5.30 7.31 -20.71
CA LEU A 106 -5.72 8.58 -21.27
C LEU A 106 -4.77 9.68 -20.79
N ASP A 107 -4.24 10.47 -21.71
CA ASP A 107 -3.41 11.63 -21.38
C ASP A 107 -4.26 12.76 -20.81
N ILE A 108 -3.88 13.22 -19.62
CA ILE A 108 -4.45 14.41 -18.99
C ILE A 108 -3.40 15.51 -19.04
N LYS A 109 -3.76 16.68 -19.59
CA LYS A 109 -2.89 17.87 -19.48
C LYS A 109 -3.42 18.89 -18.48
N THR A 110 -4.74 18.99 -18.26
CA THR A 110 -5.37 19.88 -17.26
C THR A 110 -6.70 19.34 -16.72
N GLU A 111 -7.14 19.84 -15.56
CA GLU A 111 -8.44 19.52 -14.95
C GLU A 111 -9.64 19.95 -15.81
N GLU A 112 -9.53 21.09 -16.50
CA GLU A 112 -10.55 21.60 -17.43
C GLU A 112 -10.79 20.65 -18.61
N GLN A 113 -9.73 20.02 -19.14
CA GLN A 113 -9.84 19.03 -20.21
C GLN A 113 -10.51 17.73 -19.75
N MET A 114 -10.45 17.41 -18.45
CA MET A 114 -11.19 16.27 -17.91
C MET A 114 -12.70 16.50 -17.90
N ILE A 115 -13.13 17.75 -17.75
CA ILE A 115 -14.55 18.08 -17.54
C ILE A 115 -15.26 18.27 -18.89
N ASP A 116 -14.59 18.85 -19.88
CA ASP A 116 -15.22 19.31 -21.13
C ASP A 116 -15.16 18.30 -22.29
N SER A 117 -14.74 17.06 -22.03
CA SER A 117 -14.67 16.00 -23.05
C SER A 117 -15.77 14.96 -22.87
N HIS A 118 -16.25 14.39 -23.99
CA HIS A 118 -17.19 13.25 -23.97
C HIS A 118 -16.63 12.08 -23.14
N ILE A 119 -15.32 11.83 -23.26
CA ILE A 119 -14.58 10.84 -22.46
C ILE A 119 -14.60 11.21 -20.97
N GLY A 120 -14.49 12.50 -20.64
CA GLY A 120 -14.65 13.02 -19.28
C GLY A 120 -15.98 12.68 -18.64
N GLY A 121 -17.08 12.83 -19.39
CA GLY A 121 -18.40 12.41 -18.95
C GLY A 121 -18.49 10.91 -18.63
N ILE A 122 -17.86 10.07 -19.48
CA ILE A 122 -17.81 8.61 -19.27
C ILE A 122 -16.99 8.28 -18.00
N VAL A 123 -15.80 8.85 -17.86
CA VAL A 123 -14.94 8.62 -16.68
C VAL A 123 -15.63 9.08 -15.41
N GLN A 124 -16.30 10.23 -15.44
CA GLN A 124 -17.10 10.70 -14.32
C GLN A 124 -18.24 9.74 -13.98
N GLY A 125 -18.98 9.25 -14.98
CA GLY A 125 -20.05 8.27 -14.78
C GLY A 125 -19.54 6.95 -14.16
N LEU A 126 -18.37 6.46 -14.61
CA LEU A 126 -17.73 5.27 -14.03
C LEU A 126 -17.33 5.48 -12.57
N CYS A 127 -16.73 6.64 -12.25
CA CYS A 127 -16.35 6.97 -10.88
C CYS A 127 -17.58 7.08 -9.96
N GLN A 128 -18.64 7.75 -10.44
CA GLN A 128 -19.89 7.93 -9.71
C GLN A 128 -20.58 6.58 -9.47
N GLY A 129 -20.75 5.76 -10.52
CA GLY A 129 -21.38 4.45 -10.39
C GLY A 129 -20.66 3.53 -9.39
N TYR A 130 -19.32 3.54 -9.38
CA TYR A 130 -18.56 2.80 -8.38
C TYR A 130 -18.76 3.32 -6.95
N ARG A 131 -18.85 4.64 -6.76
CA ARG A 131 -19.16 5.22 -5.44
C ARG A 131 -20.56 4.83 -4.96
N GLU A 132 -21.53 4.85 -5.85
CA GLU A 132 -22.91 4.43 -5.55
C GLU A 132 -22.93 2.96 -5.12
N VAL A 133 -22.15 2.09 -5.78
CA VAL A 133 -21.98 0.68 -5.38
C VAL A 133 -21.37 0.57 -3.98
N LEU A 134 -20.32 1.33 -3.66
CA LEU A 134 -19.68 1.31 -2.35
C LEU A 134 -20.57 1.83 -1.21
N MET A 135 -21.49 2.74 -1.52
CA MET A 135 -22.39 3.37 -0.55
C MET A 135 -23.74 2.65 -0.45
N SER A 136 -24.02 1.70 -1.35
CA SER A 136 -25.29 0.99 -1.38
C SER A 136 -25.45 0.08 -0.16
N PRO A 137 -26.57 0.17 0.58
CA PRO A 137 -26.85 -0.73 1.70
C PRO A 137 -27.20 -2.14 1.22
N ASP A 138 -27.63 -2.29 -0.03
CA ASP A 138 -28.09 -3.56 -0.61
C ASP A 138 -26.92 -4.39 -1.16
N ILE A 139 -25.75 -3.78 -1.34
CA ILE A 139 -24.57 -4.44 -1.89
C ILE A 139 -23.62 -4.77 -0.74
N PRO A 140 -23.18 -6.04 -0.59
CA PRO A 140 -22.19 -6.40 0.41
C PRO A 140 -20.91 -5.57 0.27
N PRO A 141 -20.24 -5.19 1.38
CA PRO A 141 -19.00 -4.40 1.35
C PRO A 141 -17.79 -5.28 0.96
N ILE A 142 -17.87 -5.90 -0.21
CA ILE A 142 -16.86 -6.78 -0.79
C ILE A 142 -16.03 -6.07 -1.84
N PHE A 143 -16.55 -4.98 -2.42
CA PHE A 143 -15.87 -4.18 -3.44
C PHE A 143 -14.86 -3.23 -2.81
N HIS A 144 -13.67 -3.19 -3.40
CA HIS A 144 -12.54 -2.37 -2.98
C HIS A 144 -11.93 -1.68 -4.20
N ASP A 145 -11.09 -0.67 -3.96
CA ASP A 145 -10.52 0.15 -5.05
C ASP A 145 -9.71 -0.68 -6.07
N ARG A 146 -9.18 -1.84 -5.64
CA ARG A 146 -8.58 -2.83 -6.54
C ARG A 146 -9.55 -3.33 -7.62
N ASP A 147 -10.82 -3.56 -7.29
CA ASP A 147 -11.83 -4.07 -8.22
C ASP A 147 -12.19 -3.00 -9.26
N PHE A 148 -12.26 -1.73 -8.82
CA PHE A 148 -12.40 -0.59 -9.72
C PHE A 148 -11.21 -0.49 -10.69
N ILE A 149 -9.98 -0.61 -10.19
CA ILE A 149 -8.77 -0.61 -11.02
C ILE A 149 -8.78 -1.75 -12.02
N TYR A 150 -9.16 -2.97 -11.60
CA TYR A 150 -9.24 -4.12 -12.50
C TYR A 150 -10.26 -3.88 -13.61
N MET A 151 -11.47 -3.45 -13.25
CA MET A 151 -12.53 -3.14 -14.22
C MET A 151 -12.07 -2.11 -15.26
N LEU A 152 -11.40 -1.03 -14.85
CA LEU A 152 -10.88 -0.02 -15.76
C LEU A 152 -9.78 -0.55 -16.68
N ARG A 153 -8.91 -1.43 -16.17
CA ARG A 153 -7.84 -2.04 -16.98
C ARG A 153 -8.41 -3.01 -18.02
N GLU A 154 -9.44 -3.77 -17.66
CA GLU A 154 -10.15 -4.64 -18.62
C GLU A 154 -10.86 -3.79 -19.69
N LEU A 155 -11.53 -2.70 -19.29
CA LEU A 155 -12.14 -1.77 -20.24
C LEU A 155 -11.11 -1.20 -21.23
N ARG A 156 -9.94 -0.78 -20.75
CA ARG A 156 -8.86 -0.32 -21.62
C ARG A 156 -8.48 -1.40 -22.64
N PHE A 157 -8.30 -2.64 -22.17
CA PHE A 157 -7.90 -3.74 -23.05
C PHE A 157 -8.90 -3.95 -24.18
N GLU A 158 -10.19 -3.99 -23.87
CA GLU A 158 -11.25 -4.12 -24.89
C GLU A 158 -11.34 -2.93 -25.84
N LEU A 159 -11.04 -1.70 -25.37
CA LEU A 159 -11.02 -0.51 -26.22
C LEU A 159 -9.81 -0.42 -27.15
N THR A 160 -8.75 -1.20 -26.89
CA THR A 160 -7.53 -1.25 -27.71
C THR A 160 -7.49 -2.40 -28.72
N LYS A 161 -8.52 -3.25 -28.75
CA LYS A 161 -8.73 -4.25 -29.80
C LYS A 161 -9.43 -3.62 -31.01
#